data_AF-A0A6J7PDJ6-F1
#
_entry.id   AF-A0A6J7PDJ6-F1
#
_cell.length_a   1.000
_cell.length_b   1.000
_cell.length_c   1.000
_cell.angle_alpha   90.00
_cell.angle_beta   90.00
_cell.angle_gamma   90.00
#
_symmetry.space_group_name_H-M   'P 1'
#
loop_
_entity.id
_entity.type
_entity.pdbx_description
1 polymer ?
#
loop_
_entity_poly.entity_id
_entity_poly.type
_entity_poly.pdbx_seq_one_letter_code
_entity_poly.pdbx_strand_id
1 'polypeptide(L)'
;MALKGAGLVRSKRGVGGGYVLAKAPADIRLPDIISAVDGPITLGDFGQPHQDGSCDHEGQCVLLAIWDVAGHHMRDHLNAYTLESIAAAAHGTGAWPTVDPHHHH
;
A
#
# COMPACT_ATOMS: atom_id res chain seq x y z
N MET A 1 -15.25 -11.35 0.40
CA MET A 1 -14.59 -10.57 -0.66
C MET A 1 -13.65 -9.59 -0.01
N ALA A 2 -12.37 -9.62 -0.38
CA ALA A 2 -11.28 -8.94 0.33
C ALA A 2 -11.51 -7.42 0.45
N LEU A 3 -11.85 -6.76 -0.67
CA LEU A 3 -12.24 -5.33 -0.69
C LEU A 3 -13.51 -5.02 0.13
N LYS A 4 -14.46 -5.96 0.22
CA LYS A 4 -15.65 -5.81 1.07
C LYS A 4 -15.29 -5.98 2.55
N GLY A 5 -14.41 -6.92 2.86
CA GLY A 5 -13.91 -7.16 4.22
C GLY A 5 -13.11 -5.97 4.75
N ALA A 6 -12.32 -5.33 3.88
CA ALA A 6 -11.60 -4.09 4.15
C ALA A 6 -12.49 -2.83 4.15
N GLY A 7 -13.81 -2.97 3.93
CA GLY A 7 -14.73 -1.83 3.94
C GLY A 7 -14.53 -0.83 2.79
N LEU A 8 -13.86 -1.21 1.70
CA LEU A 8 -13.63 -0.35 0.53
C LEU A 8 -14.82 -0.39 -0.44
N VAL A 9 -15.53 -1.51 -0.48
CA VAL A 9 -16.76 -1.68 -1.27
C VAL A 9 -17.88 -2.28 -0.43
N ARG A 10 -19.12 -2.01 -0.83
CA ARG A 10 -20.31 -2.61 -0.25
C ARG A 10 -21.19 -3.25 -1.33
N SER A 11 -21.88 -4.31 -0.96
CA SER A 11 -22.78 -5.04 -1.87
C SER A 11 -24.13 -4.31 -1.98
N LYS A 12 -24.59 -4.08 -3.21
CA LYS A 12 -25.95 -3.66 -3.53
C LYS A 12 -26.75 -4.88 -3.98
N ARG A 13 -27.90 -5.12 -3.33
CA ARG A 13 -28.84 -6.22 -3.68
C ARG A 13 -29.89 -5.73 -4.70
N GLY A 14 -30.52 -6.68 -5.40
CA GLY A 14 -31.61 -6.42 -6.36
C GLY A 14 -31.19 -6.57 -7.83
N VAL A 15 -32.12 -6.32 -8.76
CA VAL A 15 -31.86 -6.29 -10.21
C VAL A 15 -30.87 -5.16 -10.51
N GLY A 16 -29.77 -5.46 -11.21
CA GLY A 16 -28.63 -4.55 -11.35
C GLY A 16 -27.77 -4.44 -10.07
N GLY A 17 -27.79 -5.48 -9.23
CA GLY A 17 -26.92 -5.60 -8.07
C GLY A 17 -25.44 -5.72 -8.44
N GLY A 18 -24.58 -5.58 -7.43
CA GLY A 18 -23.13 -5.57 -7.63
C GLY A 18 -22.41 -4.95 -6.45
N TYR A 19 -21.25 -4.36 -6.71
CA TYR A 19 -20.48 -3.62 -5.72
C TYR A 19 -20.48 -2.13 -6.04
N VAL A 20 -20.56 -1.32 -5.00
CA VAL A 20 -20.33 0.12 -5.07
C VAL A 20 -19.25 0.48 -4.06
N LEU A 21 -18.55 1.60 -4.30
CA LEU A 21 -17.59 2.11 -3.33
C LEU A 21 -18.30 2.40 -2.00
N ALA A 22 -17.63 2.09 -0.90
CA ALA A 22 -18.13 2.35 0.44
C ALA A 22 -17.78 3.75 0.95
N LYS A 23 -16.78 4.40 0.32
CA LYS A 23 -16.30 5.76 0.58
C LYS A 23 -15.99 6.48 -0.74
N ALA A 24 -15.75 7.80 -0.69
CA ALA A 24 -15.40 8.56 -1.89
C ALA A 24 -14.07 8.06 -2.48
N PRO A 25 -13.87 8.11 -3.82
CA PRO A 25 -12.61 7.66 -4.45
C PRO A 25 -11.37 8.38 -3.90
N ALA A 26 -11.50 9.65 -3.49
CA ALA A 26 -10.44 10.43 -2.86
C ALA A 26 -10.02 9.90 -1.46
N ASP A 27 -10.90 9.15 -0.78
CA ASP A 27 -10.65 8.59 0.56
C ASP A 27 -10.15 7.13 0.51
N ILE A 28 -10.01 6.57 -0.69
CA ILE A 28 -9.52 5.20 -0.91
C ILE A 28 -8.07 5.29 -1.36
N ARG A 29 -7.14 4.97 -0.47
CA ARG A 29 -5.71 5.02 -0.78
C ARG A 29 -5.23 3.73 -1.42
N LEU A 30 -4.25 3.84 -2.31
CA LEU A 30 -3.63 2.69 -2.97
C LEU A 30 -3.11 1.62 -1.99
N PRO A 31 -2.41 1.95 -0.87
CA PRO A 31 -1.96 0.94 0.06
C PRO A 31 -3.09 0.17 0.74
N ASP A 32 -4.27 0.77 0.95
CA ASP A 32 -5.44 0.06 1.47
C ASP A 32 -5.94 -1.00 0.47
N ILE A 33 -5.94 -0.66 -0.82
CA ILE A 33 -6.36 -1.57 -1.89
C ILE A 33 -5.39 -2.75 -1.97
N ILE A 34 -4.09 -2.48 -2.05
CA ILE A 34 -3.06 -3.53 -2.11
C ILE A 34 -3.14 -4.40 -0.86
N SER A 35 -3.21 -3.78 0.33
CA SER A 35 -3.28 -4.53 1.59
C SER A 35 -4.53 -5.41 1.70
N ALA A 36 -5.65 -4.96 1.14
CA ALA A 36 -6.87 -5.74 1.12
C ALA A 36 -6.80 -6.95 0.18
N VAL A 37 -6.01 -6.89 -0.90
CA VAL A 37 -5.95 -7.94 -1.93
C VAL A 37 -4.78 -8.90 -1.71
N ASP A 38 -3.59 -8.35 -1.48
CA ASP A 38 -2.32 -9.09 -1.44
C ASP A 38 -1.78 -9.26 0.00
N GLY A 39 -2.39 -8.59 0.98
CA GLY A 39 -1.90 -8.54 2.36
C GLY A 39 -0.92 -7.39 2.60
N PRO A 40 -0.36 -7.28 3.82
CA PRO A 40 0.47 -6.15 4.21
C PRO A 40 1.61 -5.90 3.23
N ILE A 41 1.82 -4.64 2.87
CA ILE A 41 2.93 -4.24 1.99
C ILE A 41 4.24 -4.44 2.77
N THR A 42 5.04 -5.45 2.44
CA THR A 42 6.35 -5.69 3.04
C THR A 42 7.40 -5.95 1.96
N LEU A 43 8.65 -5.59 2.24
CA LEU A 43 9.78 -5.95 1.39
C LEU A 43 10.41 -7.22 1.94
N GLY A 44 9.87 -8.36 1.50
CA GLY A 44 10.25 -9.69 1.98
C GLY A 44 9.39 -10.18 3.15
N ASP A 45 9.54 -11.47 3.43
CA ASP A 45 8.94 -12.14 4.59
C ASP A 45 10.04 -12.38 5.62
N PHE A 46 10.32 -11.32 6.37
CA PHE A 46 11.35 -11.33 7.40
C PHE A 46 10.70 -11.11 8.77
N GLY A 47 11.19 -11.84 9.77
CA GLY A 47 10.86 -11.56 11.16
C GLY A 47 11.39 -10.19 11.59
N GLN A 48 10.99 -9.77 12.80
CA GLN A 48 11.51 -8.54 13.39
C GLN A 48 13.02 -8.64 13.64
N PRO A 49 13.80 -7.56 13.40
CA PRO A 49 15.22 -7.58 13.66
C PRO A 49 15.48 -7.73 15.17
N HIS A 50 16.40 -8.62 15.52
CA HIS A 50 16.93 -8.69 16.87
C HIS A 50 17.84 -7.48 17.13
N GLN A 51 17.73 -6.88 18.31
CA GLN A 51 18.51 -5.70 18.72
C GLN A 51 19.48 -6.05 19.85
N ASP A 52 20.39 -5.12 20.20
CA ASP A 52 21.30 -5.23 21.34
C ASP A 52 22.23 -6.46 21.34
N GLY A 53 22.61 -6.93 20.15
CA GLY A 53 23.51 -8.09 20.02
C GLY A 53 22.85 -9.42 20.41
N SER A 54 21.53 -9.47 20.52
CA SER A 54 20.78 -10.71 20.84
C SER A 54 20.76 -11.75 19.72
N CYS A 55 21.57 -11.57 18.67
CA CYS A 55 21.64 -12.47 17.53
C CYS A 55 23.09 -12.72 17.11
N ASP A 56 23.44 -14.01 17.04
CA ASP A 56 24.77 -14.48 16.61
C ASP A 56 24.94 -14.50 15.07
N HIS A 57 23.91 -14.08 14.31
CA HIS A 57 24.00 -13.95 12.85
C HIS A 57 24.56 -12.56 12.50
N GLU A 58 25.87 -12.50 12.26
CA GLU A 58 26.55 -11.26 11.88
C GLU A 58 25.89 -10.60 10.65
N GLY A 59 25.53 -9.32 10.80
CA GLY A 59 24.99 -8.48 9.73
C GLY A 59 23.54 -8.76 9.30
N GLN A 60 22.98 -9.94 9.56
CA GLN A 60 21.64 -10.29 9.08
C GLN A 60 20.56 -9.40 9.72
N CYS A 61 20.61 -9.15 11.02
CA CYS A 61 19.61 -8.31 11.70
C CYS A 61 19.67 -6.85 11.23
N VAL A 62 20.85 -6.33 10.87
CA VAL A 62 21.00 -4.99 10.29
C VAL A 62 20.32 -4.93 8.93
N LEU A 63 20.53 -5.96 8.08
CA LEU A 63 19.87 -6.03 6.79
C LEU A 63 18.35 -6.13 6.92
N LEU A 64 17.83 -6.90 7.90
CA LEU A 64 16.39 -6.95 8.18
C LEU A 64 15.82 -5.58 8.56
N ALA A 65 16.53 -4.81 9.38
CA ALA A 65 16.13 -3.45 9.73
C ALA A 65 16.11 -2.51 8.51
N ILE A 66 17.10 -2.63 7.61
CA ILE A 66 17.14 -1.86 6.36
C ILE A 66 15.94 -2.21 5.47
N TRP A 67 15.58 -3.49 5.38
CA TRP A 67 14.39 -3.91 4.62
C TRP A 67 13.09 -3.39 5.21
N ASP A 68 12.96 -3.36 6.53
CA ASP A 68 11.80 -2.79 7.21
C ASP A 68 11.68 -1.27 6.92
N VAL A 69 12.79 -0.52 6.99
CA VAL A 69 12.81 0.91 6.63
C VAL A 69 12.44 1.12 5.17
N ALA A 70 12.99 0.34 4.25
CA ALA A 70 12.64 0.42 2.83
C ALA A 70 11.14 0.11 2.59
N GLY A 71 10.58 -0.85 3.33
CA GLY A 71 9.16 -1.17 3.30
C GLY A 71 8.27 -0.01 3.76
N HIS A 72 8.69 0.72 4.80
CA HIS A 72 8.01 1.94 5.25
C HIS A 72 8.02 3.03 4.17
N HIS A 73 9.17 3.31 3.55
CA HIS A 73 9.25 4.29 2.46
C HIS A 73 8.35 3.91 1.27
N MET A 74 8.30 2.63 0.91
CA MET A 74 7.40 2.16 -0.15
C MET A 74 5.93 2.39 0.21
N ARG A 75 5.52 2.09 1.45
CA ARG A 75 4.16 2.34 1.93
C ARG A 75 3.82 3.83 1.89
N ASP A 76 4.70 4.68 2.39
CA ASP A 76 4.50 6.13 2.42
C ASP A 76 4.38 6.71 1.01
N HIS A 77 5.20 6.23 0.07
CA HIS A 77 5.09 6.63 -1.33
C HIS A 77 3.75 6.23 -1.93
N LEU A 78 3.34 4.97 -1.75
CA LEU A 78 2.05 4.48 -2.26
C LEU A 78 0.87 5.22 -1.61
N ASN A 79 1.02 5.66 -0.36
CA ASN A 79 0.02 6.39 0.38
C ASN A 79 -0.33 7.75 -0.26
N ALA A 80 0.55 8.32 -1.09
CA ALA A 80 0.28 9.55 -1.82
C ALA A 80 -0.81 9.41 -2.90
N TYR A 81 -1.16 8.17 -3.31
CA TYR A 81 -2.13 7.91 -4.37
C TYR A 81 -3.50 7.51 -3.83
N THR A 82 -4.54 8.06 -4.43
CA THR A 82 -5.94 7.70 -4.18
C THR A 82 -6.54 7.03 -5.41
N LEU A 83 -7.64 6.30 -5.23
CA LEU A 83 -8.38 5.71 -6.36
C LEU A 83 -8.82 6.81 -7.35
N GLU A 84 -9.18 7.99 -6.84
CA GLU A 84 -9.48 9.15 -7.68
C GLU A 84 -8.32 9.56 -8.57
N SER A 85 -7.12 9.77 -7.99
CA SER A 85 -5.95 10.22 -8.76
C SER A 85 -5.54 9.18 -9.80
N ILE A 86 -5.65 7.90 -9.46
CA ILE A 86 -5.34 6.79 -10.37
C ILE A 86 -6.34 6.79 -11.55
N ALA A 87 -7.64 6.91 -11.27
CA ALA A 87 -8.66 6.96 -12.31
C ALA A 87 -8.49 8.19 -13.21
N ALA A 88 -8.20 9.36 -12.63
CA ALA A 88 -7.94 10.59 -13.39
C ALA A 88 -6.74 10.44 -14.33
N ALA A 89 -5.62 9.90 -13.84
CA ALA A 89 -4.44 9.64 -14.66
C ALA A 89 -4.76 8.64 -15.79
N ALA A 90 -5.48 7.56 -15.50
CA ALA A 90 -5.88 6.55 -16.50
C ALA A 90 -6.81 7.11 -17.58
N HIS A 91 -7.64 8.10 -17.24
CA HIS A 91 -8.51 8.80 -18.19
C HIS A 91 -7.85 10.00 -18.87
N GLY A 92 -6.56 10.26 -18.61
CA GLY A 92 -5.83 11.39 -19.19
C GLY A 92 -6.25 12.75 -18.66
N THR A 93 -6.98 12.81 -17.53
CA THR A 93 -7.43 14.04 -16.88
C THR A 93 -6.63 14.39 -15.63
N GLY A 94 -5.69 13.53 -15.23
CA GLY A 94 -4.78 13.72 -14.10
C GLY A 94 -3.30 13.61 -14.51
N ALA A 95 -2.41 14.03 -13.62
CA ALA A 95 -0.97 13.89 -13.81
C ALA A 95 -0.53 12.42 -13.70
N TRP A 96 0.45 12.04 -14.52
CA TRP A 96 1.10 10.73 -14.38
C TRP A 96 1.99 10.69 -13.13
N PRO A 97 2.12 9.53 -12.46
CA PRO A 97 3.17 9.32 -11.46
C PRO A 97 4.55 9.60 -12.07
N THR A 98 5.34 10.43 -11.40
CA THR A 98 6.73 10.72 -11.80
C THR A 98 7.69 10.38 -10.68
N VAL A 99 8.89 9.95 -11.04
CA VAL A 99 10.01 9.87 -10.10
C VAL A 99 10.50 11.30 -9.88
N ASP A 100 10.49 11.77 -8.64
CA ASP A 100 11.12 13.04 -8.29
C ASP A 100 12.65 12.85 -8.27
N PRO A 101 13.41 13.51 -9.16
CA PRO A 101 14.86 13.38 -9.20
C PRO A 101 15.56 14.04 -8.00
N HIS A 102 14.86 14.80 -7.15
CA HIS A 102 15.42 15.56 -6.04
C HIS A 102 15.02 15.05 -4.65
N HIS A 103 14.30 13.93 -4.55
CA HIS A 103 13.97 13.33 -3.25
C HIS A 103 15.19 12.61 -2.66
N HIS A 104 16.11 13.39 -2.06
CA HIS A 104 17.19 12.87 -1.25
C HIS A 104 16.71 12.78 0.20
N HIS A 105 16.70 11.56 0.76
CA HIS A 105 16.47 11.31 2.19
C HIS A 105 17.60 11.87 3.05
#